data_AF-F7QK15-F1
#
_entry.id   AF-F7QK15-F1
#
_cell.length_a   1.000
_cell.length_b   1.000
_cell.length_c   1.000
_cell.angle_alpha   90.00
_cell.angle_beta   90.00
_cell.angle_gamma   90.00
#
_symmetry.space_group_name_H-M   'P 1'
#
loop_
_entity.id
_entity.type
_entity.pdbx_description
1 polymer ?
#
loop_
_entity_poly.entity_id
_entity_poly.type
_entity_poly.pdbx_seq_one_letter_code
_entity_poly.pdbx_strand_id
1 'polypeptide(L)' 'MWQDICTAPVNEFLAIAVIETEVHAAFFPCVLTADGWLNAETMKKLEMSPTHWRKWPAVTYFSCCG' A
#
# COMPACT_ATOMS: atom_id res chain seq x y z
N MET A 1 -0.93 -11.02 5.41
CA MET A 1 0.08 -10.75 6.47
C MET A 1 0.91 -9.54 6.05
N TRP A 2 1.43 -8.75 6.99
CA TRP A 2 2.37 -7.66 6.70
C TRP A 2 3.77 -8.22 6.41
N GLN A 3 4.52 -7.53 5.55
CA GLN A 3 5.86 -7.87 5.10
C GLN A 3 6.79 -6.65 5.26
N ASP A 4 8.09 -6.87 5.37
CA ASP A 4 9.10 -5.80 5.48
C ASP A 4 9.07 -4.88 4.26
N ILE A 5 9.10 -3.55 4.47
CA ILE A 5 9.06 -2.57 3.37
C ILE A 5 10.16 -2.77 2.32
N CYS A 6 11.31 -3.31 2.71
CA CYS A 6 12.45 -3.52 1.82
C CYS A 6 12.19 -4.61 0.76
N THR A 7 11.18 -5.46 0.96
CA THR A 7 10.80 -6.53 0.01
C THR A 7 9.61 -6.13 -0.87
N ALA A 8 9.14 -4.89 -0.76
CA ALA A 8 7.99 -4.42 -1.51
C ALA A 8 8.21 -4.50 -3.02
N PRO A 9 7.28 -5.09 -3.78
CA PRO A 9 7.37 -5.09 -5.23
C PRO A 9 7.14 -3.68 -5.78
N VAL A 10 7.93 -3.30 -6.78
CA VAL A 10 7.77 -2.04 -7.52
C VAL A 10 6.56 -2.11 -8.44
N ASN A 11 5.93 -0.96 -8.68
CA ASN A 11 4.81 -0.81 -9.62
C ASN A 11 3.58 -1.69 -9.34
N GLU A 12 3.36 -2.06 -8.07
CA GLU A 12 2.16 -2.78 -7.63
C GLU A 12 1.33 -1.95 -6.65
N PHE A 13 0.01 -2.17 -6.65
CA PHE A 13 -0.88 -1.58 -5.66
C PHE A 13 -0.78 -2.33 -4.33
N LEU A 14 -0.26 -1.64 -3.32
CA LEU A 14 0.02 -2.18 -2.00
C LEU A 14 -0.68 -1.34 -0.92
N ALA A 15 -1.05 -1.99 0.17
CA ALA A 15 -1.27 -1.28 1.42
C ALA A 15 0.09 -1.16 2.13
N ILE A 16 0.39 0.02 2.64
CA ILE A 16 1.59 0.29 3.44
C ILE A 16 1.21 0.64 4.87
N ALA A 17 2.12 0.41 5.82
CA ALA A 17 1.92 0.76 7.22
C ALA A 17 3.22 1.14 7.91
N VAL A 18 3.08 1.93 8.96
CA VAL A 18 4.07 2.03 10.03
C VAL A 18 3.61 1.11 11.16
N ILE A 19 4.43 0.14 11.51
CA ILE A 19 4.17 -0.80 12.61
C ILE A 19 5.26 -0.61 13.66
N GLU A 20 4.86 -0.13 14.82
CA GLU A 20 5.68 -0.03 16.03
C GLU A 20 5.01 -0.85 17.13
N THR A 21 4.28 -0.20 18.04
CA THR A 21 3.41 -0.87 19.03
C THR A 21 2.03 -1.21 18.45
N GLU A 22 1.55 -0.40 17.51
CA GLU A 22 0.28 -0.58 16.80
C GLU A 22 0.49 -0.46 15.28
N VAL A 23 -0.50 -0.91 14.51
CA VAL A 23 -0.47 -0.86 13.05
C VAL A 23 -1.17 0.40 12.56
N HIS A 24 -0.39 1.34 12.02
CA HIS A 24 -0.90 2.52 11.34
C HIS A 24 -0.81 2.33 9.82
N ALA A 25 -1.89 1.79 9.22
CA ALA A 25 -1.95 1.48 7.80
C ALA A 25 -2.58 2.61 6.97
N ALA A 26 -2.11 2.77 5.73
CA ALA A 26 -2.76 3.61 4.73
C ALA A 26 -4.14 3.04 4.35
N PHE A 27 -5.14 3.92 4.26
CA PHE A 27 -6.50 3.57 3.83
C PHE A 27 -6.71 3.70 2.31
N PHE A 28 -5.62 3.89 1.56
CA PHE A 28 -5.60 4.04 0.11
C PHE A 28 -4.47 3.19 -0.50
N PRO A 29 -4.60 2.76 -1.76
CA PRO A 29 -3.54 2.03 -2.44
C PRO A 29 -2.30 2.91 -2.64
N CYS A 30 -1.13 2.31 -2.49
CA CYS A 30 0.17 2.94 -2.67
C CYS A 30 1.01 2.14 -3.67
N VAL A 31 1.91 2.82 -4.38
CA VAL A 31 2.82 2.21 -5.35
C VAL A 31 4.25 2.63 -5.05
N LEU A 32 5.17 1.66 -5.04
CA LEU A 32 6.61 1.93 -4.99
C LEU A 32 7.14 2.19 -6.40
N THR A 33 7.70 3.38 -6.61
CA THR A 33 8.34 3.80 -7.87
C THR A 33 9.83 4.08 -7.65
N ALA A 34 10.56 4.41 -8.72
CA ALA A 34 11.96 4.83 -8.62
C ALA A 34 12.15 6.09 -7.75
N ASP A 35 11.13 6.95 -7.67
CA ASP A 35 11.14 8.20 -6.89
C ASP A 35 10.60 8.04 -5.46
N GLY A 36 10.29 6.80 -5.07
CA GLY A 36 9.74 6.43 -3.78
C GLY A 36 8.26 6.06 -3.83
N TRP A 37 7.62 6.12 -2.66
CA TRP A 37 6.22 5.76 -2.49
C TRP A 37 5.27 6.87 -2.93
N LEU A 38 4.26 6.49 -3.72
CA LEU A 38 3.18 7.37 -4.15
C LEU A 38 1.83 6.87 -3.63
N ASN A 39 0.94 7.81 -3.27
CA ASN A 39 -0.48 7.53 -3.17
C ASN A 39 -1.01 7.27 -4.60
N ALA A 40 -1.59 6.10 -4.83
CA ALA A 40 -1.97 5.66 -6.17
C ALA A 40 -3.22 6.35 -6.72
N GLU A 41 -4.04 6.97 -5.86
CA GLU A 41 -5.26 7.68 -6.27
C GLU A 41 -4.95 9.11 -6.73
N THR A 42 -3.99 9.75 -6.07
CA THR A 42 -3.64 11.16 -6.31
C THR A 42 -2.31 11.35 -7.05
N MET A 43 -1.52 10.29 -7.17
CA MET A 43 -0.15 10.29 -7.72
C MET A 43 0.81 11.24 -6.98
N LYS A 44 0.49 11.64 -5.75
CA LYS A 44 1.36 12.45 -4.91
C LYS A 44 2.32 11.60 -4.10
N LYS A 45 3.51 12.13 -3.83
CA LYS A 45 4.49 11.50 -2.93
C LYS A 45 3.91 11.36 -1.54
N LEU A 46 4.19 10.22 -0.91
CA LEU A 46 3.89 9.99 0.49
C LEU A 46 4.89 10.74 1.36
N GLU A 47 4.37 11.47 2.34
CA GLU A 47 5.19 12.15 3.35
C GLU A 47 5.60 11.21 4.50
N MET A 48 4.89 10.09 4.65
CA MET A 48 5.24 9.08 5.64
C MET A 48 6.29 8.10 5.13
N SER A 49 7.12 7.59 6.04
CA SER A 49 8.12 6.53 5.78
C SER A 49 7.57 5.18 6.29
N PRO A 50 6.91 4.37 5.43
CA PRO A 50 6.33 3.10 5.85
C PRO A 50 7.42 2.09 6.23
N THR A 51 7.12 1.21 7.21
CA THR A 51 8.01 0.12 7.63
C THR A 51 7.55 -1.24 7.14
N HIS A 52 6.28 -1.38 6.72
CA HIS A 52 5.72 -2.64 6.25
C HIS A 52 4.77 -2.43 5.05
N TRP A 53 4.55 -3.51 4.29
CA TRP A 53 3.58 -3.57 3.19
C TRP A 53 2.76 -4.86 3.20
N ARG A 54 1.65 -4.86 2.47
CA ARG A 54 0.91 -6.06 2.06
C ARG A 54 0.21 -5.80 0.74
N LYS A 55 -0.25 -6.84 0.04
CA LYS A 55 -1.08 -6.66 -1.16
C LYS A 55 -2.30 -5.81 -0.83
N TRP A 56 -2.59 -4.83 -1.69
CA TRP A 56 -3.86 -4.11 -1.60
C TRP A 56 -4.99 -5.13 -1.81
N PRO A 57 -6.03 -5.14 -0.96
CA PRO A 57 -7.16 -6.03 -1.17
C PRO A 57 -7.75 -5.72 -2.54
N ALA A 58 -7.78 -6.72 -3.43
CA ALA A 58 -8.62 -6.65 -4.61
C ALA A 58 -10.03 -6.42 -4.10
N VAL A 59 -10.58 -5.23 -4.33
CA VAL A 59 -12.01 -5.01 -4.14
C VAL A 59 -12.65 -5.98 -5.12
N THR A 60 -13.08 -7.14 -4.64
CA THR A 60 -13.90 -8.05 -5.43
C THR A 60 -15.20 -7.31 -5.67
N TYR A 61 -15.26 -6.54 -6.76
CA TYR A 61 -16.51 -6.01 -7.33
C TYR A 61 -17.38 -7.13 -7.91
N PHE A 62 -17.35 -8.33 -7.33
CA PHE A 62 -18.23 -9.44 -7.66
C PHE A 62 -19.45 -9.40 -6.74
N SER A 63 -20.34 -8.44 -6.98
CA SER A 63 -21.73 -8.57 -6.57
C SER A 63 -22.59 -7.54 -7.31
N CYS A 64 -22.71 -7.69 -8.63
CA CYS A 64 -23.81 -7.13 -9.43
C CYS A 64 -23.99 -7.98 -10.71
N CYS A 65 -24.09 -9.30 -10.57
CA CYS A 65 -24.69 -10.19 -11.57
C CYS A 65 -25.05 -11.50 -10.86
N GLY A 66 -26.36 -11.70 -10.67
CA GLY A 66 -26.99 -12.88 -10.06
C GLY A 66 -28.47 -12.61 -9.89
#